data_AF-A0A7J4VBZ3-F1
#
_entry.id   AF-A0A7J4VBZ3-F1
#
_cell.length_a   1.000
_cell.length_b   1.000
_cell.length_c   1.000
_cell.angle_alpha   90.00
_cell.angle_beta   90.00
_cell.angle_gamma   90.00
#
_symmetry.space_group_name_H-M   'P 1'
#
loop_
_entity.id
_entity.type
_entity.pdbx_description
1 polymer ?
#
loop_
_entity_poly.entity_id
_entity_poly.type
_entity_poly.pdbx_seq_one_letter_code
_entity_poly.pdbx_strand_id
1 'polypeptide(L)'
;AGFVTIGQSLFIGTVASLISNFAVSLKSKTTLDDTLDVFPCHGLGGITGMIATAIFAKEVGLIYGETTTFFNHLIALAIVTVFAFTGSAALYYITNLLTPLRVQPEMEESGLDLSQHGESTMEPGTEWS
;
A
#
# COMPACT_ATOMS: atom_id res chain seq x y z
N ALA A 1 0.98 -18.38 2.75
CA ALA A 1 2.33 -18.91 3.02
C ALA A 1 2.42 -20.45 3.08
N GLY A 2 1.32 -21.22 2.99
CA GLY A 2 1.38 -22.69 3.13
C GLY A 2 1.46 -23.51 1.83
N PHE A 3 1.47 -22.86 0.67
CA PHE A 3 1.29 -23.56 -0.62
C PHE A 3 2.53 -23.56 -1.51
N VAL A 4 3.61 -22.86 -1.14
CA VAL A 4 4.83 -22.75 -1.94
C VAL A 4 6.03 -23.29 -1.17
N THR A 5 7.03 -23.82 -1.88
CA THR A 5 8.27 -24.32 -1.27
C THR A 5 9.11 -23.20 -0.67
N ILE A 6 10.06 -23.56 0.20
CA ILE A 6 10.97 -22.58 0.84
C ILE A 6 11.74 -21.78 -0.23
N GLY A 7 12.29 -22.43 -1.25
CA GLY A 7 13.00 -21.74 -2.34
C GLY A 7 12.11 -20.76 -3.10
N GLN A 8 10.87 -21.15 -3.42
CA GLN A 8 9.89 -20.26 -4.04
C GLN A 8 9.53 -19.08 -3.13
N SER A 9 9.38 -19.30 -1.82
CA SER A 9 9.05 -18.23 -0.87
C SER A 9 10.13 -17.13 -0.81
N LEU A 10 11.41 -17.51 -0.83
CA LEU A 10 12.54 -16.57 -0.88
C LEU A 10 12.56 -15.78 -2.19
N PHE A 11 12.32 -16.47 -3.31
CA PHE A 11 12.23 -15.82 -4.61
C PHE A 11 11.09 -14.79 -4.66
N ILE A 12 9.90 -15.18 -4.21
CA ILE A 12 8.72 -14.30 -4.20
C ILE A 12 8.96 -13.07 -3.33
N GLY A 13 9.53 -13.24 -2.12
CA GLY A 13 9.87 -12.13 -1.24
C GLY A 13 10.87 -11.16 -1.86
N THR A 14 11.91 -11.70 -2.53
CA THR A 14 12.91 -10.88 -3.23
C THR A 14 12.26 -10.08 -4.36
N VAL A 15 11.48 -10.73 -5.23
CA VAL A 15 10.77 -10.06 -6.34
C VAL A 15 9.80 -8.99 -5.82
N ALA A 16 9.01 -9.31 -4.80
CA ALA A 16 8.07 -8.37 -4.20
C ALA A 16 8.80 -7.14 -3.63
N SER A 17 9.95 -7.32 -2.97
CA SER A 17 10.76 -6.22 -2.44
C SER A 17 11.33 -5.31 -3.55
N LEU A 18 11.79 -5.90 -4.66
CA LEU A 18 12.31 -5.15 -5.80
C LEU A 18 11.21 -4.33 -6.49
N ILE A 19 10.04 -4.94 -6.70
CA ILE A 19 8.87 -4.26 -7.26
C ILE A 19 8.44 -3.11 -6.37
N SER A 20 8.35 -3.34 -5.05
CA SER A 20 7.95 -2.31 -4.08
C SER A 20 8.94 -1.14 -4.07
N ASN A 21 10.25 -1.42 -4.01
CA ASN A 21 11.30 -0.39 -4.04
C ASN A 21 11.27 0.43 -5.34
N PHE A 22 11.08 -0.24 -6.48
CA PHE A 22 10.95 0.46 -7.76
C PHE A 22 9.72 1.36 -7.79
N ALA A 23 8.58 0.87 -7.29
CA ALA A 23 7.36 1.65 -7.22
C ALA A 23 7.47 2.86 -6.28
N VAL A 24 8.14 2.73 -5.14
CA VAL A 24 8.46 3.87 -4.25
C VAL A 24 9.30 4.91 -5.00
N SER A 25 10.34 4.48 -5.72
CA SER A 25 11.19 5.38 -6.53
C SER A 25 10.44 6.06 -7.68
N LEU A 26 9.43 5.40 -8.26
CA LEU A 26 8.56 6.02 -9.24
C LEU A 26 7.60 7.01 -8.59
N LYS A 27 6.95 6.62 -7.48
CA LYS A 27 6.02 7.47 -6.75
C LYS A 27 6.68 8.75 -6.27
N SER A 28 7.94 8.70 -5.82
CA SER A 28 8.71 9.88 -5.40
C SER A 28 8.91 10.92 -6.52
N LYS A 29 8.61 10.58 -7.78
CA LYS A 29 8.65 11.48 -8.94
C LYS A 29 7.26 11.97 -9.37
N THR A 30 6.21 11.61 -8.63
CA THR A 30 4.82 11.96 -8.89
C THR A 30 4.28 12.82 -7.76
N THR A 31 3.13 13.46 -7.98
CA THR A 31 2.40 14.22 -6.95
C THR A 31 1.45 13.34 -6.13
N LEU A 32 1.57 12.01 -6.22
CA LEU A 32 0.73 11.09 -5.46
C LEU A 32 1.11 11.17 -3.98
N ASP A 33 0.14 11.57 -3.16
CA ASP A 33 0.30 11.71 -1.72
C ASP A 33 -0.10 10.42 -1.00
N ASP A 34 0.82 9.45 -1.03
CA ASP A 34 0.81 8.27 -0.15
C ASP A 34 1.96 8.43 0.84
N THR A 35 1.73 9.20 1.90
CA THR A 35 2.79 9.72 2.79
C THR A 35 3.65 8.62 3.42
N LEU A 36 3.08 7.43 3.65
CA LEU A 36 3.75 6.29 4.28
C LEU A 36 4.13 5.17 3.28
N ASP A 37 4.03 5.44 1.97
CA ASP A 37 4.28 4.47 0.89
C ASP A 37 3.54 3.13 1.09
N VAL A 38 2.30 3.21 1.60
CA VAL A 38 1.49 2.05 1.96
C VAL A 38 1.15 1.22 0.73
N PHE A 39 0.74 1.87 -0.37
CA PHE A 39 0.36 1.16 -1.59
C PHE A 39 1.55 0.49 -2.29
N PRO A 40 2.69 1.17 -2.53
CA PRO A 40 3.89 0.53 -3.06
C PRO A 40 4.38 -0.65 -2.23
N CYS A 41 4.36 -0.57 -0.90
CA CYS A 41 4.90 -1.62 -0.03
C CYS A 41 3.91 -2.77 0.24
N HIS A 42 2.63 -2.46 0.52
CA HIS A 42 1.64 -3.47 0.88
C HIS A 42 0.76 -3.88 -0.31
N GLY A 43 0.32 -2.91 -1.12
CA GLY A 43 -0.54 -3.15 -2.28
C GLY A 43 0.18 -3.99 -3.33
N LEU A 44 1.33 -3.51 -3.83
CA LEU A 44 2.10 -4.22 -4.86
C LEU A 44 2.74 -5.51 -4.34
N GLY A 45 3.19 -5.52 -3.08
CA GLY A 45 3.65 -6.74 -2.41
C GLY A 45 2.57 -7.81 -2.37
N GLY A 46 1.34 -7.45 -1.99
CA GLY A 46 0.17 -8.33 -1.98
C GLY A 46 -0.20 -8.85 -3.36
N ILE A 47 -0.28 -7.97 -4.37
CA ILE A 47 -0.54 -8.32 -5.77
C ILE A 47 0.49 -9.35 -6.27
N THR A 48 1.78 -9.05 -6.05
CA THR A 48 2.89 -9.92 -6.46
C THR A 48 2.78 -11.29 -5.79
N GLY A 49 2.51 -11.32 -4.48
CA GLY A 49 2.34 -12.57 -3.73
C GLY A 49 1.15 -13.40 -4.18
N MET A 50 0.00 -12.77 -4.49
CA MET A 50 -1.18 -13.46 -5.01
C MET A 50 -0.94 -14.08 -6.38
N ILE A 51 -0.35 -13.32 -7.31
CA ILE A 51 -0.01 -13.84 -8.65
C ILE A 51 1.02 -14.96 -8.53
N ALA A 52 2.05 -14.80 -7.71
CA ALA A 52 3.06 -15.83 -7.53
C ALA A 52 2.48 -17.10 -6.87
N THR A 53 1.55 -16.97 -5.93
CA THR A 53 0.84 -18.13 -5.34
C THR A 53 0.03 -18.86 -6.40
N ALA A 54 -0.68 -18.12 -7.26
CA ALA A 54 -1.44 -18.66 -8.38
C ALA A 54 -0.57 -19.48 -9.35
N ILE A 55 0.71 -19.11 -9.49
CA ILE A 55 1.68 -19.78 -10.36
C ILE A 55 2.33 -20.97 -9.66
N PHE A 56 2.82 -20.79 -8.43
CA PHE A 56 3.72 -21.73 -7.75
C PHE A 56 3.06 -22.64 -6.71
N ALA A 57 1.76 -22.48 -6.42
CA ALA A 57 1.06 -23.32 -5.46
C ALA A 57 1.26 -24.80 -5.78
N LYS A 58 1.73 -25.58 -4.80
CA LYS A 58 2.04 -27.00 -4.95
C LYS A 58 0.80 -27.75 -5.42
N GLU A 59 0.96 -28.59 -6.45
CA GLU A 59 -0.08 -29.43 -7.07
C GLU A 59 -1.20 -28.68 -7.78
N VAL A 60 -1.50 -27.43 -7.41
CA VAL A 60 -2.66 -26.67 -7.91
C VAL A 60 -2.30 -25.37 -8.63
N GLY A 61 -1.02 -25.03 -8.73
CA GLY A 61 -0.53 -23.83 -9.39
C GLY A 61 -0.31 -24.01 -10.90
N LEU A 62 -0.19 -22.90 -11.60
CA LEU A 62 -0.03 -22.89 -13.06
C LEU A 62 1.16 -23.72 -13.56
N ILE A 63 2.27 -23.78 -12.81
CA ILE A 63 3.44 -24.59 -13.19
C ILE A 63 3.18 -26.10 -13.16
N TYR A 64 2.12 -26.54 -12.47
CA TYR A 64 1.67 -27.92 -12.41
C TYR A 64 0.60 -28.23 -13.48
N GLY A 65 0.27 -27.27 -14.35
CA GLY A 65 -0.74 -27.41 -15.40
C GLY A 65 -2.16 -26.99 -15.00
N GLU A 66 -2.34 -26.57 -13.74
CA GLU A 66 -3.65 -26.21 -13.19
C GLU A 66 -3.99 -24.73 -13.46
N THR A 67 -5.01 -24.50 -14.29
CA THR A 67 -5.44 -23.16 -14.70
C THR A 67 -6.54 -22.59 -13.82
N THR A 68 -7.37 -23.43 -13.20
CA THR A 68 -8.51 -23.01 -12.38
C THR A 68 -8.06 -22.16 -11.19
N THR A 69 -7.04 -22.61 -10.45
CA THR A 69 -6.48 -21.84 -9.32
C THR A 69 -5.90 -20.51 -9.78
N PHE A 70 -5.29 -20.48 -10.97
CA PHE A 70 -4.70 -19.27 -11.53
C PHE A 70 -5.76 -18.22 -11.81
N PHE A 71 -6.81 -18.58 -12.56
CA PHE A 71 -7.92 -17.67 -12.84
C PHE A 71 -8.68 -17.27 -11.58
N ASN A 72 -8.89 -18.19 -10.63
CA ASN A 72 -9.52 -17.87 -9.35
C ASN A 72 -8.74 -16.79 -8.59
N HIS A 73 -7.40 -16.86 -8.57
CA HIS A 73 -6.58 -15.82 -7.93
C HIS A 73 -6.66 -14.48 -8.65
N LEU A 74 -6.70 -14.45 -9.98
CA LEU A 74 -6.86 -13.20 -10.74
C LEU A 74 -8.23 -12.56 -10.51
N ILE A 75 -9.29 -13.36 -10.51
CA ILE A 75 -10.65 -12.90 -10.23
C ILE A 75 -10.73 -12.38 -8.79
N ALA A 76 -10.22 -13.14 -7.82
CA ALA A 76 -10.18 -12.72 -6.43
C ALA A 76 -9.37 -11.41 -6.25
N LEU A 77 -8.22 -11.29 -6.94
CA LEU A 77 -7.41 -10.09 -6.91
C LEU A 77 -8.18 -8.87 -7.44
N ALA A 78 -8.88 -9.02 -8.57
CA ALA A 78 -9.71 -7.96 -9.13
C ALA A 78 -10.85 -7.56 -8.18
N ILE A 79 -11.58 -8.54 -7.64
CA ILE A 79 -12.68 -8.30 -6.69
C ILE A 79 -12.18 -7.57 -5.45
N VAL A 80 -11.11 -8.06 -4.82
CA VAL A 80 -10.55 -7.46 -3.60
C VAL A 80 -10.02 -6.05 -3.88
N THR A 81 -9.37 -5.83 -5.02
CA THR A 81 -8.88 -4.51 -5.40
C THR A 81 -10.03 -3.52 -5.56
N VAL A 82 -11.07 -3.90 -6.31
CA VAL A 82 -12.27 -3.06 -6.51
C VAL A 82 -12.97 -2.81 -5.18
N PHE A 83 -13.19 -3.85 -4.38
CA PHE A 83 -13.85 -3.74 -3.08
C PHE A 83 -13.08 -2.82 -2.13
N ALA A 84 -11.77 -3.03 -1.97
CA ALA A 84 -10.95 -2.24 -1.06
C ALA A 84 -10.85 -0.79 -1.51
N PHE A 85 -10.64 -0.54 -2.82
CA PHE A 85 -10.56 0.82 -3.36
C PHE A 85 -11.89 1.56 -3.24
N THR A 86 -12.98 0.96 -3.72
CA THR A 86 -14.32 1.59 -3.70
C THR A 86 -14.84 1.77 -2.29
N GLY A 87 -14.67 0.77 -1.42
CA GLY A 87 -15.05 0.86 -0.01
C GLY A 87 -14.27 1.95 0.72
N SER A 88 -12.95 2.01 0.54
CA SER A 88 -12.12 3.05 1.16
C SER A 88 -12.48 4.44 0.64
N ALA A 89 -12.68 4.59 -0.68
CA ALA A 89 -13.09 5.86 -1.28
C ALA A 89 -14.47 6.32 -0.79
N ALA A 90 -15.43 5.40 -0.68
CA ALA A 90 -16.76 5.69 -0.15
C ALA A 90 -16.69 6.15 1.32
N LEU A 91 -15.94 5.43 2.16
CA LEU A 91 -15.73 5.80 3.56
C LEU A 91 -15.02 7.15 3.70
N TYR A 92 -13.99 7.40 2.89
CA TYR A 92 -13.31 8.69 2.84
C TYR A 92 -14.29 9.81 2.52
N TYR A 93 -15.10 9.66 1.46
CA TYR A 93 -16.04 10.70 1.04
C TYR A 93 -17.14 10.95 2.09
N ILE A 94 -17.73 9.88 2.63
CA ILE A 94 -18.76 9.98 3.69
C ILE A 94 -18.19 10.68 4.91
N THR A 95 -16.99 10.29 5.35
CA THR A 95 -16.35 10.89 6.52
C THR A 95 -16.04 12.36 6.26
N ASN A 96 -15.48 12.69 5.10
CA ASN A 96 -15.12 14.05 4.72
C ASN A 96 -16.34 15.01 4.60
N LEU A 97 -17.54 14.48 4.34
CA LEU A 97 -18.78 15.26 4.36
C LEU A 97 -19.21 15.63 5.80
N LEU A 98 -18.95 14.75 6.77
CA LEU A 98 -19.34 14.95 8.16
C LEU A 98 -18.29 15.75 8.93
N THR A 99 -17.03 15.44 8.70
CA THR A 99 -15.87 16.06 9.33
C THR A 99 -14.74 16.06 8.32
N PRO A 100 -14.41 17.23 7.72
CA PRO A 100 -13.35 17.34 6.72
C PRO A 100 -12.06 16.71 7.23
N LEU A 101 -11.52 15.76 6.45
CA LEU A 101 -10.34 14.98 6.84
C LEU A 101 -9.03 15.73 6.61
N ARG A 102 -9.02 16.68 5.67
CA ARG A 102 -7.86 17.55 5.41
C ARG A 102 -8.05 18.88 6.13
N VAL A 103 -7.02 19.32 6.84
CA VAL A 103 -6.97 20.64 7.46
C VAL A 103 -6.91 21.75 6.41
N GLN A 104 -7.18 22.99 6.80
CA GLN A 104 -7.01 24.13 5.89
C GLN A 104 -5.52 24.34 5.55
N PRO A 105 -5.18 24.84 4.35
CA PRO A 105 -3.80 25.02 3.93
C PRO A 105 -2.96 25.87 4.91
N GLU A 106 -3.54 26.89 5.53
CA GLU A 106 -2.84 27.74 6.50
C GLU A 106 -2.50 26.97 7.80
N MET A 107 -3.36 26.02 8.18
CA MET A 107 -3.14 25.12 9.32
C MET A 107 -2.11 24.03 8.98
N GLU A 108 -2.08 23.59 7.71
CA GLU A 108 -1.06 22.66 7.19
C GLU A 108 0.33 23.33 7.17
N GLU A 109 0.41 24.60 6.74
CA GLU A 109 1.67 25.39 6.70
C GLU A 109 2.23 25.70 8.10
N SER A 110 1.37 26.00 9.07
CA SER A 110 1.78 26.25 10.47
C SER A 110 2.17 24.98 11.24
N GLY A 111 1.92 23.80 10.67
CA GLY A 111 2.19 22.50 11.27
C GLY A 111 1.01 21.94 12.07
N LEU A 112 0.78 20.63 11.96
CA LEU A 112 -0.33 19.94 12.64
C LEU A 112 -0.17 19.94 14.17
N ASP A 113 1.06 19.87 14.68
CA ASP A 113 1.34 19.92 16.12
C ASP A 113 0.82 21.23 16.74
N LEU A 114 1.10 22.36 16.09
CA LEU A 114 0.65 23.67 16.56
C LEU A 114 -0.85 23.88 16.32
N SER A 115 -1.33 23.55 15.13
CA SER A 115 -2.69 23.86 14.69
C SER A 115 -3.77 22.93 15.27
N GLN A 116 -3.44 21.68 15.60
CA GLN A 116 -4.37 20.69 16.16
C GLN A 116 -4.12 20.41 17.65
N HIS A 117 -2.88 20.51 18.12
CA HIS A 117 -2.51 20.15 19.50
C HIS A 117 -1.99 21.32 20.35
N GLY A 118 -1.69 22.48 19.74
CA GLY A 118 -1.14 23.64 20.45
C GLY A 118 0.30 23.42 20.93
N GLU A 119 1.00 22.45 20.36
CA GLU A 119 2.36 22.06 20.75
C GLU A 119 3.39 22.60 19.74
N SER A 120 4.55 23.01 20.23
CA SER A 120 5.69 23.43 19.39
C SER A 120 6.92 22.62 19.79
N THR A 121 7.57 21.98 18.82
CA THR A 121 8.86 21.30 19.03
C THR A 121 10.02 22.29 19.22
N MET A 122 9.82 23.55 18.85
CA MET A 122 10.76 24.64 19.12
C MET A 122 10.48 25.22 20.51
N GLU A 123 11.41 25.06 21.45
CA GLU A 123 11.44 25.88 22.65
C GLU A 123 11.77 27.34 22.27
N PRO A 124 11.12 28.34 22.87
CA PRO A 124 11.50 29.74 22.66
C PRO A 124 12.92 29.98 23.19
N GLY A 125 13.93 30.03 22.30
CA GLY A 125 15.29 30.47 22.66
C GLY A 125 16.47 29.70 22.07
N THR A 126 16.29 28.64 21.29
CA THR A 126 17.43 27.95 20.63
C THR A 126 17.54 28.34 19.16
N GLU A 127 18.12 29.51 18.90
CA GLU A 127 18.72 29.83 17.59
C GLU A 127 20.04 29.04 17.48
N TRP A 128 20.09 28.06 16.59
CA TRP A 128 21.37 27.42 16.23
C TRP A 128 22.00 28.21 15.09
N SER A 129 23.16 28.80 15.40
CA SER A 129 24.09 29.47 14.48
C SER A 129 24.60 28.56 13.37
#